data_AF-A0AAP0PJG1-F1
#
_entry.id   AF-A0AAP0PJG1-F1
#
_cell.length_a   1.000
_cell.length_b   1.000
_cell.length_c   1.000
_cell.angle_alpha   90.00
_cell.angle_beta   90.00
_cell.angle_gamma   90.00
#
_symmetry.space_group_name_H-M   'P 1'
#
loop_
_entity.id
_entity.type
_entity.pdbx_description
1 polymer ?
#
loop_
_entity_poly.entity_id
_entity_poly.type
_entity_poly.pdbx_seq_one_letter_code
_entity_poly.pdbx_strand_id
1 'polypeptide(L)'
;MAAVLATLLLLFIVPIVYFILIKRSPKNLPPGPPAWPLIGTLLPKLKKQPHLELSKLARTYGPLMLLKFGVEPVVVASTQDAAMQVLKTHDRILSGRFAPHSVRIKGYFEHSMVWADCTDYWKMVRKIWRTELFSTKMLDAQAGIRERKVGELMGFLRRKEGEVVRFADVIFGCILNILGSVVFNNDVYDYDDEIDNEKGMKGMIRQLMVLAAIPNLADLYPLLGSSDFQGLRKASAECVTRMNESWSKIVRERRESGDHSRNDFLDVLIQQNFSDPQIDALLLVSY
;
A
#
# COMPACT_ATOMS: atom_id res chain seq x y z
N MET A 1 20.06 -11.03 44.37
CA MET A 1 21.48 -10.77 44.03
C MET A 1 21.76 -10.94 42.54
N ALA A 2 21.61 -12.12 41.95
CA ALA A 2 21.88 -12.34 40.52
C ALA A 2 21.03 -11.49 39.55
N ALA A 3 19.72 -11.38 39.80
CA ALA A 3 18.83 -10.52 39.00
C ALA A 3 19.23 -9.04 39.06
N VAL A 4 19.58 -8.55 40.25
CA VAL A 4 20.02 -7.16 40.47
C VAL A 4 21.34 -6.87 39.74
N LEU A 5 22.30 -7.78 39.82
CA LEU A 5 23.58 -7.70 39.10
C LEU A 5 23.37 -7.71 37.58
N ALA A 6 22.46 -8.54 37.06
CA ALA A 6 22.14 -8.57 35.63
C ALA A 6 21.51 -7.25 35.14
N THR A 7 20.59 -6.66 35.91
CA THR A 7 20.03 -5.33 35.59
C THR A 7 21.08 -4.23 35.60
N LEU A 8 21.99 -4.22 36.58
CA LEU A 8 23.07 -3.21 36.65
C LEU A 8 24.06 -3.38 35.49
N LEU A 9 24.35 -4.61 35.10
CA LEU A 9 25.22 -4.91 33.95
C LEU A 9 24.60 -4.44 32.64
N LEU A 10 23.30 -4.68 32.42
CA LEU A 10 22.55 -4.17 31.27
C LEU A 10 22.52 -2.63 31.23
N LEU A 11 22.32 -1.99 32.38
CA LEU A 11 22.35 -0.52 32.51
C LEU A 11 23.71 0.10 32.13
N PHE A 12 24.81 -0.63 32.30
CA PHE A 12 26.16 -0.16 31.95
C PHE A 12 26.59 -0.55 30.53
N ILE A 13 26.27 -1.77 30.08
CA ILE A 13 26.68 -2.28 28.78
C ILE A 13 25.89 -1.61 27.65
N VAL A 14 24.58 -1.40 27.82
CA VAL A 14 23.74 -0.82 26.77
C VAL A 14 24.20 0.59 26.35
N PRO A 15 24.51 1.53 27.27
CA PRO A 15 25.05 2.84 26.92
C PRO A 15 26.44 2.77 26.26
N ILE A 16 27.32 1.88 26.73
CA ILE A 16 28.69 1.75 26.19
C ILE A 16 28.65 1.21 24.76
N VAL A 17 27.90 0.13 24.53
CA VAL A 17 27.69 -0.44 23.19
C VAL A 17 27.03 0.58 22.28
N TYR A 18 26.03 1.31 22.77
CA TYR A 18 25.39 2.41 22.03
C TYR A 18 26.39 3.50 21.63
N PHE A 19 27.26 3.94 22.54
CA PHE A 19 28.26 4.97 22.27
C PHE A 19 29.27 4.54 21.21
N ILE A 20 29.67 3.26 21.24
CA ILE A 20 30.57 2.65 20.24
C ILE A 20 29.87 2.57 18.88
N LEU A 21 28.59 2.19 18.83
CA LEU A 21 27.81 2.09 17.60
C LEU A 21 27.52 3.45 16.96
N ILE A 22 27.23 4.51 17.75
CA ILE A 22 27.04 5.87 17.23
C ILE A 22 28.33 6.41 16.61
N LYS A 23 29.49 6.20 17.24
CA LYS A 23 30.77 6.70 16.72
C LYS A 23 31.15 6.09 15.37
N ARG A 24 30.56 4.95 14.98
CA ARG A 24 30.74 4.33 13.67
C ARG A 24 29.76 4.86 12.60
N SER A 25 28.98 5.90 12.91
CA SER A 25 28.04 6.46 11.94
C SER A 25 28.80 6.95 10.69
N PRO A 26 28.32 6.60 9.48
CA PRO A 26 28.93 7.04 8.22
C PRO A 26 29.14 8.56 8.21
N LYS A 27 30.30 9.01 7.74
CA LYS A 27 30.71 10.42 7.82
C LYS A 27 29.92 11.38 6.89
N ASN A 28 28.96 10.89 6.10
CA ASN A 28 28.25 11.67 5.08
C ASN A 28 26.73 11.44 5.11
N LEU A 29 26.13 11.28 6.29
CA LEU A 29 24.68 11.15 6.39
C LEU A 29 24.01 12.53 6.25
N PRO A 30 22.79 12.60 5.67
CA PRO A 30 22.00 13.81 5.71
C PRO A 30 21.78 14.30 7.15
N PRO A 31 21.69 15.63 7.37
CA PRO A 31 21.35 16.18 8.67
C PRO A 31 19.96 15.70 9.13
N GLY A 32 19.67 15.81 10.42
CA GLY A 32 18.36 15.41 10.91
C GLY A 32 18.16 15.70 12.40
N PRO A 33 16.90 15.61 12.88
CA PRO A 33 16.60 15.74 14.29
C PRO A 33 17.31 14.65 15.11
N PRO A 34 17.74 14.97 16.35
CA PRO A 34 18.40 14.00 17.20
C PRO A 34 17.48 12.79 17.46
N ALA A 35 18.06 11.60 17.35
CA ALA A 35 17.35 10.34 17.57
C ALA A 35 17.80 9.70 18.88
N TRP A 36 16.83 9.30 19.71
CA TRP A 36 17.06 8.63 20.97
C TRP A 36 17.39 7.14 20.73
N PRO A 37 18.22 6.52 21.59
CA PRO A 37 18.47 5.09 21.51
C PRO A 37 17.16 4.30 21.55
N LEU A 38 17.03 3.29 20.67
CA LEU A 38 15.87 2.39 20.52
C LEU A 38 14.56 3.06 20.09
N ILE A 39 14.26 4.28 20.53
CA ILE A 39 13.01 4.96 20.22
C ILE A 39 13.07 5.66 18.85
N GLY A 40 14.26 6.11 18.45
CA GLY A 40 14.47 6.86 17.22
C GLY A 40 14.14 8.34 17.40
N THR A 41 13.70 8.99 16.32
CA THR A 41 13.33 10.40 16.33
C THR A 41 11.97 10.57 17.01
N LEU A 42 11.98 11.08 18.24
CA LEU A 42 10.77 11.40 19.00
C LEU A 42 10.03 12.59 18.37
N LEU A 43 8.95 12.30 17.64
CA LEU A 43 8.09 13.33 17.06
C LEU A 43 6.63 13.06 17.44
N PRO A 44 6.19 13.53 18.63
CA PRO A 44 4.82 13.29 19.12
C PRO A 44 3.72 13.70 18.13
N LYS A 45 4.01 14.65 17.22
CA LYS A 45 3.09 15.17 16.21
C LYS A 45 3.04 14.35 14.90
N LEU A 46 3.95 13.40 14.67
CA LEU A 46 3.89 12.50 13.49
C LEU A 46 2.63 11.62 13.49
N LYS A 47 1.96 11.46 14.64
CA LYS A 47 0.77 10.60 14.77
C LYS A 47 -0.47 11.09 14.01
N LYS A 48 -0.60 12.41 13.77
CA LYS A 48 -1.80 12.98 13.12
C LYS A 48 -1.56 13.38 11.68
N GLN A 49 -0.51 14.14 11.41
CA GLN A 49 -0.23 14.71 10.09
C GLN A 49 1.27 14.61 9.79
N PRO A 50 1.77 13.39 9.51
CA PRO A 50 3.21 13.14 9.40
C PRO A 50 3.86 13.99 8.31
N HIS A 51 3.21 14.15 7.17
CA HIS A 51 3.69 14.95 6.05
C HIS A 51 3.89 16.44 6.40
N LEU A 52 3.02 17.04 7.23
CA LEU A 52 3.18 18.45 7.65
C LEU A 52 4.35 18.62 8.62
N GLU A 53 4.53 17.69 9.54
CA GLU A 53 5.66 17.74 10.47
C GLU A 53 6.99 17.51 9.74
N LEU A 54 7.04 16.59 8.77
CA LEU A 54 8.20 16.42 7.89
C LEU A 54 8.49 17.69 7.08
N SER A 55 7.46 18.37 6.56
CA SER A 55 7.64 19.66 5.86
C SER A 55 8.22 20.74 6.78
N LYS A 56 7.81 20.79 8.05
CA LYS A 56 8.38 21.72 9.04
C LYS A 56 9.86 21.39 9.32
N LEU A 57 10.17 20.11 9.52
CA LEU A 57 11.55 19.66 9.75
C LEU A 57 12.47 19.98 8.58
N ALA A 58 11.98 19.86 7.35
CA ALA A 58 12.73 20.20 6.13
C ALA A 58 13.17 21.67 6.09
N ARG A 59 12.44 22.59 6.74
CA ARG A 59 12.87 24.01 6.85
C ARG A 59 14.10 24.17 7.74
N THR A 60 14.32 23.26 8.68
CA THR A 60 15.44 23.31 9.63
C THR A 60 16.62 22.45 9.15
N TYR A 61 16.34 21.24 8.68
CA TYR A 61 17.35 20.25 8.32
C TYR A 61 17.66 20.24 6.81
N GLY A 62 16.86 20.92 6.00
CA GLY A 62 17.11 21.08 4.57
C GLY A 62 16.47 19.99 3.69
N PRO A 63 16.92 19.89 2.43
CA PRO A 63 16.21 19.18 1.37
C PRO A 63 16.24 17.65 1.49
N LEU A 64 17.30 17.12 2.11
CA LEU A 64 17.45 15.70 2.46
C LEU A 64 17.72 15.64 3.96
N MET A 65 16.90 14.87 4.67
CA MET A 65 17.05 14.71 6.11
C MET A 65 16.96 13.25 6.54
N LEU A 66 17.73 12.89 7.56
CA LEU A 66 17.71 11.56 8.16
C LEU A 66 16.84 11.56 9.42
N LEU A 67 15.86 10.67 9.46
CA LEU A 67 15.09 10.32 10.65
C LEU A 67 15.38 8.88 11.05
N LYS A 68 15.01 8.52 12.28
CA LYS A 68 14.96 7.13 12.73
C LYS A 68 13.56 6.79 13.21
N PHE A 69 12.97 5.73 12.69
CA PHE A 69 11.71 5.18 13.18
C PHE A 69 12.03 3.90 13.98
N GLY A 70 11.98 3.99 15.31
CA GLY A 70 12.58 2.96 16.16
C GLY A 70 14.09 2.92 15.94
N VAL A 71 14.60 1.79 15.43
CA VAL A 71 16.02 1.66 15.04
C VAL A 71 16.25 1.82 13.54
N GLU A 72 15.19 1.87 12.73
CA GLU A 72 15.28 1.93 11.27
C GLU A 72 15.57 3.35 10.76
N PRO A 73 16.64 3.56 9.96
CA PRO A 73 16.94 4.85 9.36
C PRO A 73 16.04 5.13 8.15
N VAL A 74 15.48 6.34 8.10
CA VAL A 74 14.65 6.81 6.97
C VAL A 74 15.18 8.14 6.46
N VAL A 75 15.55 8.18 5.18
CA VAL A 75 15.92 9.42 4.51
C VAL A 75 14.69 10.02 3.84
N VAL A 76 14.42 11.30 4.11
CA VAL A 76 13.28 12.03 3.56
C VAL A 76 13.77 13.12 2.62
N ALA A 77 13.38 13.02 1.35
CA ALA A 77 13.54 14.06 0.34
C ALA A 77 12.34 15.02 0.38
N SER A 78 12.58 16.30 0.67
CA SER A 78 11.53 17.28 0.99
C SER A 78 11.47 18.46 0.02
N THR A 79 12.24 18.42 -1.06
CA THR A 79 12.24 19.43 -2.13
C THR A 79 12.15 18.75 -3.49
N GLN A 80 11.77 19.51 -4.51
CA GLN A 80 11.71 19.02 -5.89
C GLN A 80 13.05 18.47 -6.36
N ASP A 81 14.16 19.19 -6.11
CA ASP A 81 15.49 18.75 -6.53
C ASP A 81 15.90 17.46 -5.83
N ALA A 82 15.69 17.35 -4.52
CA ALA A 82 15.96 16.12 -3.78
C ALA A 82 15.11 14.95 -4.29
N ALA A 83 13.81 15.19 -4.55
CA ALA A 83 12.93 14.18 -5.12
C ALA A 83 13.38 13.75 -6.51
N MET A 84 13.87 14.67 -7.35
CA MET A 84 14.41 14.36 -8.66
C MET A 84 15.68 13.51 -8.59
N GLN A 85 16.56 13.78 -7.61
CA GLN A 85 17.72 12.93 -7.37
C GLN A 85 17.31 11.49 -7.03
N VAL A 86 16.29 11.31 -6.19
CA VAL A 86 15.82 9.98 -5.76
C VAL A 86 15.03 9.26 -6.86
N LEU A 87 14.05 9.92 -7.47
CA LEU A 87 13.04 9.31 -8.34
C LEU A 87 13.39 9.36 -9.82
N LYS A 88 14.46 10.05 -10.22
CA LYS A 88 14.89 10.16 -11.63
C LYS A 88 16.38 9.93 -11.82
N THR A 89 17.25 10.64 -11.11
CA THR A 89 18.71 10.55 -11.34
C THR A 89 19.29 9.23 -10.86
N HIS A 90 18.85 8.77 -9.68
CA HIS A 90 19.33 7.53 -9.05
C HIS A 90 18.23 6.46 -8.93
N ASP A 91 17.17 6.59 -9.73
CA ASP A 91 15.98 5.75 -9.69
C ASP A 91 16.30 4.25 -9.78
N ARG A 92 17.27 3.87 -10.62
CA ARG A 92 17.67 2.48 -10.82
C ARG A 92 18.17 1.82 -9.54
N ILE A 93 18.93 2.55 -8.73
CA ILE A 93 19.52 2.04 -7.47
C ILE A 93 18.51 2.18 -6.32
N LEU A 94 17.64 3.20 -6.36
CA LEU A 94 16.67 3.53 -5.32
C LEU A 94 15.25 3.03 -5.62
N SER A 95 15.10 2.09 -6.55
CA SER A 95 13.80 1.51 -6.95
C SER A 95 13.30 0.41 -6.02
N GLY A 96 14.10 0.02 -5.02
CA GLY A 96 13.70 -0.94 -3.99
C GLY A 96 12.52 -0.41 -3.17
N ARG A 97 11.63 -1.32 -2.75
CA ARG A 97 10.39 -0.94 -2.06
C ARG A 97 10.42 -1.29 -0.59
N PHE A 98 9.98 -0.35 0.24
CA PHE A 98 9.63 -0.66 1.61
C PHE A 98 8.19 -1.17 1.67
N ALA A 99 8.00 -2.44 1.99
CA ALA A 99 6.69 -3.01 2.27
C ALA A 99 6.52 -3.24 3.78
N PRO A 100 5.49 -2.67 4.42
CA PRO A 100 5.19 -2.92 5.82
C PRO A 100 5.02 -4.42 6.11
N HIS A 101 5.49 -4.89 7.26
CA HIS A 101 5.34 -6.30 7.66
C HIS A 101 3.87 -6.74 7.70
N SER A 102 2.93 -5.81 7.94
CA SER A 102 1.49 -6.10 7.95
C SER A 102 0.95 -6.53 6.59
N VAL A 103 1.60 -6.18 5.47
CA VAL A 103 1.16 -6.53 4.11
C VAL A 103 2.05 -7.56 3.41
N ARG A 104 3.10 -8.05 4.09
CA ARG A 104 3.98 -9.14 3.62
C ARG A 104 3.31 -10.50 3.77
N ILE A 105 2.23 -10.71 3.02
CA ILE A 105 1.46 -11.96 2.99
C ILE A 105 2.07 -12.85 1.90
N LYS A 106 2.44 -14.08 2.26
CA LYS A 106 3.04 -15.05 1.33
C LYS A 106 2.09 -15.38 0.18
N GLY A 107 2.60 -15.36 -1.03
CA GLY A 107 1.82 -15.60 -2.27
C GLY A 107 1.13 -14.34 -2.80
N TYR A 108 1.05 -13.27 -2.01
CA TYR A 108 0.54 -11.97 -2.43
C TYR A 108 1.68 -10.98 -2.66
N PHE A 109 2.56 -10.85 -1.66
CA PHE A 109 3.62 -9.85 -1.63
C PHE A 109 4.57 -9.96 -2.83
N GLU A 110 4.91 -11.18 -3.23
CA GLU A 110 5.84 -11.48 -4.32
C GLU A 110 5.29 -11.09 -5.71
N HIS A 111 3.96 -10.97 -5.82
CA HIS A 111 3.26 -10.62 -7.06
C HIS A 111 2.64 -9.22 -7.03
N SER A 112 2.75 -8.50 -5.91
CA SER A 112 2.13 -7.19 -5.73
C SER A 112 2.77 -6.11 -6.60
N MET A 113 1.96 -5.38 -7.35
CA MET A 113 2.42 -4.22 -8.12
C MET A 113 2.85 -3.01 -7.26
N VAL A 114 2.33 -2.92 -6.03
CA VAL A 114 2.64 -1.82 -5.10
C VAL A 114 3.89 -2.09 -4.28
N TRP A 115 4.06 -3.34 -3.83
CA TRP A 115 5.03 -3.69 -2.79
C TRP A 115 6.20 -4.55 -3.27
N ALA A 116 6.07 -5.28 -4.39
CA ALA A 116 7.16 -6.13 -4.87
C ALA A 116 8.31 -5.31 -5.47
N ASP A 117 9.52 -5.86 -5.37
CA ASP A 117 10.71 -5.26 -5.96
C ASP A 117 10.65 -5.20 -7.49
N CYS A 118 11.42 -4.28 -8.07
CA CYS A 118 11.52 -4.05 -9.52
C CYS A 118 12.28 -5.18 -10.23
N THR A 119 11.66 -6.36 -10.30
CA THR A 119 12.13 -7.53 -11.02
C THR A 119 11.68 -7.50 -12.49
N ASP A 120 12.18 -8.42 -13.32
CA ASP A 120 11.73 -8.52 -14.70
C ASP A 120 10.25 -8.96 -14.80
N TYR A 121 9.79 -9.77 -13.86
CA TYR A 121 8.36 -10.06 -13.69
C TYR A 121 7.56 -8.78 -13.40
N TRP A 122 7.99 -7.97 -12.43
CA TRP A 122 7.30 -6.71 -12.11
C TRP A 122 7.26 -5.76 -13.32
N LYS A 123 8.36 -5.64 -14.08
CA LYS A 123 8.41 -4.83 -15.31
C LYS A 123 7.47 -5.35 -16.39
N MET A 124 7.40 -6.67 -16.58
CA MET A 124 6.47 -7.31 -17.51
C MET A 124 5.02 -6.97 -17.16
N VAL A 125 4.62 -7.16 -15.91
CA VAL A 125 3.28 -6.82 -15.44
C VAL A 125 3.00 -5.32 -15.59
N ARG A 126 3.96 -4.45 -15.21
CA ARG A 126 3.83 -3.00 -15.37
C ARG A 126 3.59 -2.61 -16.83
N LYS A 127 4.25 -3.30 -17.78
CA LYS A 127 4.05 -3.09 -19.21
C LYS A 127 2.62 -3.48 -19.63
N ILE A 128 2.12 -4.64 -19.18
CA ILE A 128 0.75 -5.09 -19.47
C ILE A 128 -0.27 -4.07 -18.95
N TRP A 129 -0.14 -3.60 -17.71
CA TRP A 129 -1.02 -2.57 -17.16
C TRP A 129 -0.99 -1.29 -18.01
N ARG A 130 0.21 -0.86 -18.42
CA ARG A 130 0.38 0.33 -19.24
C ARG A 130 -0.25 0.18 -20.64
N THR A 131 -0.16 -0.98 -21.27
CA THR A 131 -0.65 -1.17 -22.65
C THR A 131 -2.12 -1.53 -22.69
N GLU A 132 -2.55 -2.42 -21.80
CA GLU A 132 -3.88 -3.05 -21.86
C GLU A 132 -4.92 -2.36 -20.96
N LEU A 133 -4.50 -1.58 -19.95
CA LEU A 133 -5.41 -0.93 -19.02
C LEU A 133 -5.33 0.60 -19.10
N PHE A 134 -4.11 1.15 -19.13
CA PHE A 134 -3.87 2.59 -19.00
C PHE A 134 -3.29 3.26 -20.26
N SER A 135 -3.38 2.63 -21.42
CA SER A 135 -2.99 3.28 -22.68
C SER A 135 -4.06 4.29 -23.09
N THR A 136 -3.68 5.35 -23.82
CA THR A 136 -4.65 6.35 -24.32
C THR A 136 -5.81 5.70 -25.06
N LYS A 137 -5.51 4.74 -25.94
CA LYS A 137 -6.51 3.96 -26.68
C LYS A 137 -7.50 3.25 -25.76
N MET A 138 -7.00 2.60 -24.69
CA MET A 138 -7.87 1.88 -23.75
C MET A 138 -8.68 2.84 -22.87
N LEU A 139 -8.08 3.95 -22.43
CA LEU A 139 -8.77 4.99 -21.68
C LEU A 139 -9.91 5.61 -22.50
N ASP A 140 -9.71 5.81 -23.81
CA ASP A 140 -10.74 6.31 -24.73
C ASP A 140 -11.83 5.26 -24.97
N ALA A 141 -11.45 4.00 -25.21
CA ALA A 141 -12.40 2.90 -25.38
C ALA A 141 -13.29 2.68 -24.15
N GLN A 142 -12.77 2.97 -22.95
CA GLN A 142 -13.48 2.87 -21.67
C GLN A 142 -14.25 4.14 -21.29
N ALA A 143 -14.26 5.19 -22.12
CA ALA A 143 -14.96 6.44 -21.81
C ALA A 143 -16.45 6.22 -21.54
N GLY A 144 -17.11 5.39 -22.35
CA GLY A 144 -18.53 5.06 -22.17
C GLY A 144 -18.84 4.36 -20.84
N ILE A 145 -17.90 3.55 -20.30
CA ILE A 145 -18.06 2.95 -18.97
C ILE A 145 -18.06 4.05 -17.90
N ARG A 146 -17.11 4.99 -17.96
CA ARG A 146 -17.03 6.09 -16.99
C ARG A 146 -18.27 6.99 -17.06
N GLU A 147 -18.71 7.36 -18.26
CA GLU A 147 -19.93 8.17 -18.46
C GLU A 147 -21.16 7.47 -17.89
N ARG A 148 -21.33 6.18 -18.19
CA ARG A 148 -22.44 5.38 -17.65
C ARG A 148 -22.40 5.32 -16.13
N LYS A 149 -21.24 5.04 -15.52
CA LYS A 149 -21.09 4.96 -14.05
C LYS A 149 -21.33 6.28 -13.35
N VAL A 150 -20.88 7.38 -13.92
CA VAL A 150 -21.21 8.72 -13.42
C VAL A 150 -22.71 9.00 -13.61
N GLY A 151 -23.32 8.56 -14.71
CA GLY A 151 -24.77 8.66 -14.92
C GLY A 151 -25.58 7.93 -13.84
N GLU A 152 -25.20 6.69 -13.50
CA GLU A 152 -25.81 5.90 -12.43
C GLU A 152 -25.68 6.59 -11.07
N LEU A 153 -24.48 7.09 -10.75
CA LEU A 153 -24.21 7.91 -9.57
C LEU A 153 -25.15 9.13 -9.50
N MET A 154 -25.25 9.89 -10.59
CA MET A 154 -26.12 11.06 -10.65
C MET A 154 -27.59 10.68 -10.51
N GLY A 155 -28.00 9.55 -11.08
CA GLY A 155 -29.34 8.98 -10.90
C GLY A 155 -29.64 8.65 -9.44
N PHE A 156 -28.69 8.03 -8.73
CA PHE A 156 -28.80 7.77 -7.29
C PHE A 156 -28.92 9.08 -6.49
N LEU A 157 -28.04 10.05 -6.74
CA LEU A 157 -28.07 11.33 -6.02
C LEU A 157 -29.37 12.11 -6.25
N ARG A 158 -29.95 12.06 -7.46
CA ARG A 158 -31.27 12.66 -7.73
C ARG A 158 -32.39 12.00 -6.92
N ARG A 159 -32.36 10.68 -6.73
CA ARG A 159 -33.35 9.97 -5.89
C ARG A 159 -33.23 10.35 -4.41
N LYS A 160 -32.06 10.83 -3.99
CA LYS A 160 -31.74 11.25 -2.62
C LYS A 160 -31.88 12.77 -2.41
N GLU A 161 -32.63 13.46 -3.27
CA GLU A 161 -32.87 14.89 -3.13
C GLU A 161 -33.51 15.21 -1.78
N GLY A 162 -32.92 16.16 -1.06
CA GLY A 162 -33.35 16.52 0.30
C GLY A 162 -32.85 15.61 1.41
N GLU A 163 -32.13 14.53 1.09
CA GLU A 163 -31.53 13.61 2.08
C GLU A 163 -30.04 13.89 2.32
N VAL A 164 -29.56 13.53 3.51
CA VAL A 164 -28.13 13.58 3.83
C VAL A 164 -27.43 12.34 3.30
N VAL A 165 -26.42 12.53 2.45
CA VAL A 165 -25.65 11.43 1.83
C VAL A 165 -24.18 11.53 2.22
N ARG A 166 -23.55 10.39 2.53
CA ARG A 166 -22.10 10.30 2.71
C ARG A 166 -21.39 10.38 1.36
N PHE A 167 -21.16 11.60 0.85
CA PHE A 167 -20.63 11.82 -0.51
C PHE A 167 -19.34 11.06 -0.82
N ALA A 168 -18.40 11.01 0.12
CA ALA A 168 -17.14 10.29 -0.05
C ALA A 168 -17.36 8.78 -0.30
N ASP A 169 -18.35 8.19 0.36
CA ASP A 169 -18.68 6.77 0.21
C ASP A 169 -19.24 6.46 -1.17
N VAL A 170 -20.11 7.35 -1.64
CA VAL A 170 -20.80 7.19 -2.92
C VAL A 170 -19.84 7.41 -4.09
N ILE A 171 -18.93 8.40 -3.99
CA ILE A 171 -17.85 8.58 -4.97
C ILE A 171 -16.89 7.39 -4.98
N PHE A 172 -16.54 6.87 -3.80
CA PHE A 172 -15.69 5.68 -3.71
C PHE A 172 -16.36 4.48 -4.39
N GLY A 173 -17.66 4.27 -4.16
CA GLY A 173 -18.45 3.25 -4.84
C GLY A 173 -18.47 3.40 -6.36
N CYS A 174 -18.62 4.63 -6.87
CA CYS A 174 -18.55 4.91 -8.30
C CYS A 174 -17.17 4.53 -8.89
N ILE A 175 -16.08 4.85 -8.19
CA ILE A 175 -14.72 4.48 -8.63
C ILE A 175 -14.55 2.96 -8.65
N LEU A 176 -15.02 2.26 -7.62
CA LEU A 176 -15.00 0.80 -7.58
C LEU A 176 -15.79 0.18 -8.73
N ASN A 177 -16.97 0.70 -9.06
CA ASN A 177 -17.78 0.21 -10.17
C ASN A 177 -17.15 0.49 -11.53
N ILE A 178 -16.45 1.61 -11.70
CA ILE A 178 -15.65 1.87 -12.91
C ILE A 178 -14.55 0.82 -13.04
N LEU A 179 -13.78 0.58 -11.97
CA LEU A 179 -12.69 -0.38 -11.97
C LEU A 179 -13.19 -1.82 -12.17
N GLY A 180 -14.25 -2.22 -11.47
CA GLY A 180 -14.90 -3.52 -11.63
C GLY A 180 -15.45 -3.74 -13.03
N SER A 181 -16.09 -2.72 -13.63
CA SER A 181 -16.57 -2.80 -15.02
C SER A 181 -15.41 -2.94 -16.00
N VAL A 182 -14.29 -2.25 -15.77
CA VAL A 182 -13.11 -2.34 -16.66
C VAL A 182 -12.38 -3.67 -16.50
N VAL A 183 -12.31 -4.21 -15.28
CA VAL A 183 -11.49 -5.39 -14.97
C VAL A 183 -12.27 -6.70 -15.14
N PHE A 184 -13.54 -6.74 -14.75
CA PHE A 184 -14.39 -7.94 -14.73
C PHE A 184 -15.67 -7.81 -15.57
N ASN A 185 -15.96 -6.63 -16.12
CA ASN A 185 -17.27 -6.29 -16.66
C ASN A 185 -18.41 -6.54 -15.66
N ASN A 186 -18.17 -6.19 -14.39
CA ASN A 186 -19.14 -6.35 -13.30
C ASN A 186 -19.10 -5.17 -12.31
N ASP A 187 -20.19 -4.93 -11.62
CA ASP A 187 -20.25 -3.95 -10.53
C ASP A 187 -19.89 -4.60 -9.21
N VAL A 188 -19.27 -3.81 -8.33
CA VAL A 188 -18.70 -4.27 -7.04
C VAL A 188 -19.22 -3.45 -5.86
N TYR A 189 -20.08 -2.46 -6.15
CA TYR A 189 -20.71 -1.57 -5.19
C TYR A 189 -22.17 -1.35 -5.59
N ASP A 190 -23.10 -1.62 -4.69
CA ASP A 190 -24.52 -1.33 -4.88
C ASP A 190 -24.89 -0.09 -4.06
N TYR A 191 -25.38 0.97 -4.71
CA TYR A 191 -25.73 2.20 -4.00
C TYR A 191 -26.85 2.05 -2.97
N ASP A 192 -27.68 1.01 -3.10
CA ASP A 192 -28.84 0.79 -2.24
C ASP A 192 -28.59 -0.27 -1.14
N ASP A 193 -27.44 -0.97 -1.13
CA ASP A 193 -27.07 -1.96 -0.10
C ASP A 193 -25.97 -1.45 0.85
N GLU A 194 -26.35 -0.69 1.88
CA GLU A 194 -25.40 -0.14 2.85
C GLU A 194 -24.63 -1.20 3.66
N ILE A 195 -25.24 -2.36 3.93
CA ILE A 195 -24.63 -3.41 4.76
C ILE A 195 -23.55 -4.13 3.95
N ASP A 196 -23.85 -4.48 2.70
CA ASP A 196 -22.85 -5.05 1.80
C ASP A 196 -21.74 -4.04 1.52
N ASN A 197 -22.03 -2.75 1.38
CA ASN A 197 -20.98 -1.76 1.17
C ASN A 197 -20.00 -1.60 2.35
N GLU A 198 -20.47 -1.76 3.59
CA GLU A 198 -19.61 -1.69 4.78
C GLU A 198 -18.80 -2.97 5.01
N LYS A 199 -19.30 -4.14 4.59
CA LYS A 199 -18.67 -5.45 4.85
C LYS A 199 -18.04 -6.11 3.61
N GLY A 200 -18.47 -5.71 2.43
CA GLY A 200 -18.04 -6.17 1.11
C GLY A 200 -16.80 -5.43 0.64
N MET A 201 -16.64 -5.28 -0.69
CA MET A 201 -15.36 -4.89 -1.29
C MET A 201 -14.81 -3.57 -0.76
N LYS A 202 -15.65 -2.53 -0.67
CA LYS A 202 -15.25 -1.23 -0.13
C LYS A 202 -14.76 -1.33 1.31
N GLY A 203 -15.51 -2.04 2.16
CA GLY A 203 -15.13 -2.27 3.56
C GLY A 203 -13.79 -2.96 3.67
N MET A 204 -13.57 -4.00 2.88
CA MET A 204 -12.31 -4.73 2.82
C MET A 204 -11.15 -3.83 2.37
N ILE A 205 -11.30 -3.05 1.28
CA ILE A 205 -10.23 -2.16 0.78
C ILE A 205 -9.85 -1.13 1.84
N ARG A 206 -10.85 -0.52 2.48
CA ARG A 206 -10.63 0.42 3.58
C ARG A 206 -9.91 -0.25 4.75
N GLN A 207 -10.30 -1.47 5.12
CA GLN A 207 -9.65 -2.22 6.19
C GLN A 207 -8.18 -2.51 5.86
N LEU A 208 -7.88 -2.97 4.65
CA LEU A 208 -6.51 -3.23 4.21
C LEU A 208 -5.64 -1.96 4.21
N MET A 209 -6.18 -0.82 3.75
CA MET A 209 -5.49 0.47 3.81
C MET A 209 -5.17 0.90 5.26
N VAL A 210 -6.11 0.70 6.18
CA VAL A 210 -5.89 1.00 7.60
C VAL A 210 -4.80 0.08 8.18
N LEU A 211 -4.87 -1.23 7.93
CA LEU A 211 -3.87 -2.20 8.42
C LEU A 211 -2.46 -1.94 7.87
N ALA A 212 -2.35 -1.48 6.62
CA ALA A 212 -1.08 -1.08 6.02
C ALA A 212 -0.51 0.22 6.64
N ALA A 213 -1.37 1.10 7.15
CA ALA A 213 -1.00 2.40 7.71
C ALA A 213 -0.69 2.37 9.21
N ILE A 214 -1.12 1.34 9.95
CA ILE A 214 -0.82 1.20 11.37
C ILE A 214 0.70 0.95 11.54
N PRO A 215 1.40 1.74 12.38
CA PRO A 215 2.80 1.48 12.69
C PRO A 215 2.99 0.08 13.27
N ASN A 216 3.82 -0.73 12.60
CA ASN A 216 4.14 -2.08 13.02
C ASN A 216 5.49 -2.12 13.75
N LEU A 217 5.55 -2.73 14.92
CA LEU A 217 6.78 -2.89 15.69
C LEU A 217 7.84 -3.70 14.93
N ALA A 218 7.44 -4.67 14.10
CA ALA A 218 8.36 -5.42 13.24
C ALA A 218 9.03 -4.53 12.17
N ASP A 219 8.36 -3.46 11.75
CA ASP A 219 8.92 -2.47 10.82
C ASP A 219 9.88 -1.49 11.51
N LEU A 220 9.71 -1.25 12.81
CA LEU A 220 10.56 -0.35 13.61
C LEU A 220 11.77 -1.07 14.24
N TYR A 221 11.64 -2.39 14.43
CA TYR A 221 12.60 -3.26 15.13
C TYR A 221 12.74 -4.60 14.39
N PRO A 222 13.71 -4.74 13.47
CA PRO A 222 13.86 -5.96 12.66
C PRO A 222 14.01 -7.26 13.46
N LEU A 223 14.52 -7.18 14.68
CA LEU A 223 14.62 -8.32 15.59
C LEU A 223 13.26 -8.96 15.93
N LEU A 224 12.16 -8.21 15.74
CA LEU A 224 10.79 -8.67 15.95
C LEU A 224 10.14 -9.19 14.65
N GLY A 225 10.85 -9.19 13.52
CA GLY A 225 10.28 -9.44 12.18
C GLY A 225 9.61 -10.80 11.98
N SER A 226 9.98 -11.82 12.76
CA SER A 226 9.37 -13.15 12.69
C SER A 226 8.00 -13.24 13.41
N SER A 227 7.73 -12.32 14.33
CA SER A 227 6.58 -12.37 15.23
C SER A 227 5.54 -11.30 14.89
N ASP A 228 4.28 -11.71 14.71
CA ASP A 228 3.16 -10.80 14.46
C ASP A 228 2.54 -10.31 15.78
N PHE A 229 3.31 -9.58 16.59
CA PHE A 229 2.91 -9.18 17.95
C PHE A 229 1.61 -8.38 18.00
N GLN A 230 1.33 -7.59 16.97
CA GLN A 230 0.12 -6.76 16.89
C GLN A 230 -1.02 -7.46 16.14
N GLY A 231 -0.81 -8.67 15.62
CA GLY A 231 -1.79 -9.40 14.81
C GLY A 231 -2.14 -8.73 13.47
N LEU A 232 -1.35 -7.74 13.04
CA LEU A 232 -1.66 -6.94 11.84
C LEU A 232 -1.48 -7.76 10.58
N ARG A 233 -0.44 -8.60 10.51
CA ARG A 233 -0.21 -9.44 9.33
C ARG A 233 -1.33 -10.48 9.19
N LYS A 234 -1.76 -11.08 10.31
CA LYS A 234 -2.91 -11.99 10.33
C LYS A 234 -4.18 -11.30 9.85
N ALA A 235 -4.50 -10.13 10.39
CA ALA A 235 -5.69 -9.37 9.99
C ALA A 235 -5.66 -8.97 8.50
N SER A 236 -4.50 -8.60 7.97
CA SER A 236 -4.35 -8.31 6.54
C SER A 236 -4.55 -9.56 5.69
N ALA A 237 -4.03 -10.71 6.12
CA ALA A 237 -4.21 -11.98 5.42
C ALA A 237 -5.69 -12.37 5.34
N GLU A 238 -6.44 -12.26 6.44
CA GLU A 238 -7.88 -12.50 6.47
C GLU A 238 -8.65 -11.53 5.55
N CYS A 239 -8.19 -10.28 5.45
CA CYS A 239 -8.77 -9.32 4.52
C CYS A 239 -8.51 -9.69 3.06
N VAL A 240 -7.27 -10.05 2.72
CA VAL A 240 -6.86 -10.48 1.38
C VAL A 240 -7.59 -11.76 0.96
N THR A 241 -7.74 -12.75 1.85
CA THR A 241 -8.47 -13.99 1.55
C THR A 241 -9.92 -13.71 1.18
N ARG A 242 -10.64 -12.87 1.95
CA ARG A 242 -12.04 -12.54 1.66
C ARG A 242 -12.20 -11.76 0.35
N MET A 243 -11.25 -10.87 0.05
CA MET A 243 -11.22 -10.19 -1.25
C MET A 243 -11.01 -11.18 -2.39
N ASN A 244 -10.06 -12.10 -2.27
CA ASN A 244 -9.81 -13.14 -3.27
C ASN A 244 -11.04 -14.00 -3.53
N GLU A 245 -11.76 -14.40 -2.47
CA GLU A 245 -13.01 -15.17 -2.58
C GLU A 245 -14.06 -14.45 -3.45
N SER A 246 -14.09 -13.10 -3.42
CA SER A 246 -15.08 -12.29 -4.16
C SER A 246 -14.93 -12.39 -5.68
N TRP A 247 -13.71 -12.53 -6.20
CA TRP A 247 -13.48 -12.66 -7.65
C TRP A 247 -12.97 -14.04 -8.08
N SER A 248 -12.59 -14.92 -7.16
CA SER A 248 -12.15 -16.29 -7.49
C SER A 248 -13.20 -17.05 -8.31
N LYS A 249 -14.49 -16.83 -8.00
CA LYS A 249 -15.60 -17.39 -8.79
C LYS A 249 -15.58 -16.87 -10.23
N ILE A 250 -15.39 -15.56 -10.40
CA ILE A 250 -15.33 -14.90 -11.73
C ILE A 250 -14.14 -15.43 -12.54
N VAL A 251 -12.97 -15.53 -11.91
CA VAL A 251 -11.75 -16.05 -12.57
C VAL A 251 -11.95 -17.50 -13.01
N ARG A 252 -12.48 -18.36 -12.13
CA ARG A 252 -12.74 -19.77 -12.43
C ARG A 252 -13.75 -19.94 -13.57
N GLU A 253 -14.91 -19.28 -13.46
CA GLU A 253 -15.95 -19.34 -14.49
C GLU A 253 -15.43 -18.86 -15.86
N ARG A 254 -14.61 -17.80 -15.87
CA ARG A 254 -14.01 -17.30 -17.11
C ARG A 254 -13.07 -18.32 -17.74
N ARG A 255 -12.18 -18.94 -16.95
CA ARG A 255 -11.28 -19.99 -17.45
C ARG A 255 -12.03 -21.21 -17.98
N GLU A 256 -13.08 -21.64 -17.29
CA GLU A 256 -13.88 -22.81 -17.69
C GLU A 256 -14.69 -22.56 -18.97
N SER A 257 -15.22 -21.33 -19.13
CA SER A 257 -16.02 -20.97 -20.32
C SER A 257 -15.21 -20.94 -21.62
N GLY A 258 -13.90 -20.64 -21.53
CA GLY A 258 -13.06 -20.36 -22.71
C GLY A 258 -13.52 -19.14 -23.54
N ASP A 259 -14.52 -18.40 -23.07
CA ASP A 259 -15.07 -17.22 -23.73
C ASP A 259 -14.27 -15.98 -23.33
N HIS A 260 -13.41 -15.54 -24.24
CA HIS A 260 -12.62 -14.31 -24.12
C HIS A 260 -13.15 -13.17 -24.98
N SER A 261 -14.43 -13.22 -25.38
CA SER A 261 -15.04 -12.20 -26.24
C SER A 261 -15.22 -10.85 -25.55
N ARG A 262 -15.11 -10.79 -24.21
CA ARG A 262 -15.35 -9.58 -23.42
C ARG A 262 -14.21 -8.58 -23.52
N ASN A 263 -12.99 -9.03 -23.87
CA ASN A 263 -11.80 -8.20 -24.04
C ASN A 263 -11.55 -7.27 -22.84
N ASP A 264 -11.88 -7.74 -21.63
CA ASP A 264 -11.61 -7.04 -20.38
C ASP A 264 -10.20 -7.35 -19.86
N PHE A 265 -9.78 -6.66 -18.80
CA PHE A 265 -8.42 -6.83 -18.29
C PHE A 265 -8.17 -8.23 -17.72
N LEU A 266 -9.20 -8.90 -17.17
CA LEU A 266 -9.07 -10.27 -16.70
C LEU A 266 -8.79 -11.25 -17.86
N ASP A 267 -9.47 -11.10 -19.00
CA ASP A 267 -9.21 -11.91 -20.19
C ASP A 267 -7.76 -11.77 -20.66
N VAL A 268 -7.21 -10.56 -20.64
CA VAL A 268 -5.80 -10.30 -20.95
C VAL A 268 -4.89 -11.11 -20.04
N LEU A 269 -5.12 -11.07 -18.72
CA LEU A 269 -4.29 -11.81 -17.76
C LEU A 269 -4.39 -13.33 -17.97
N ILE A 270 -5.59 -13.84 -18.27
CA ILE A 270 -5.82 -15.27 -18.54
C ILE A 270 -5.10 -15.69 -19.82
N GLN A 271 -5.21 -14.92 -20.91
CA GLN A 271 -4.54 -15.21 -22.19
C GLN A 271 -3.01 -15.16 -22.10
N GLN A 272 -2.48 -14.34 -21.19
CA GLN A 272 -1.04 -14.27 -20.88
C GLN A 272 -0.58 -15.38 -19.92
N ASN A 273 -1.43 -16.37 -19.63
CA ASN A 273 -1.15 -17.53 -18.77
C ASN A 273 -0.74 -17.19 -17.33
N PHE A 274 -1.25 -16.08 -16.77
CA PHE A 274 -1.08 -15.81 -15.35
C PHE A 274 -1.76 -16.89 -14.52
N SER A 275 -1.14 -17.33 -13.42
CA SER A 275 -1.76 -18.26 -12.47
C SER A 275 -2.78 -17.54 -11.58
N ASP A 276 -3.68 -18.29 -10.93
CA ASP A 276 -4.70 -17.68 -10.06
C ASP A 276 -4.10 -16.86 -8.91
N PRO A 277 -3.05 -17.32 -8.19
CA PRO A 277 -2.39 -16.48 -7.19
C PRO A 277 -1.79 -15.18 -7.75
N GLN A 278 -1.30 -15.21 -8.99
CA GLN A 278 -0.81 -14.00 -9.64
C GLN A 278 -1.96 -13.07 -9.99
N ILE A 279 -3.04 -13.59 -10.57
CA ILE A 279 -4.25 -12.81 -10.88
C ILE A 279 -4.80 -12.17 -9.61
N ASP A 280 -4.99 -12.93 -8.54
CA ASP A 280 -5.46 -12.43 -7.25
C ASP A 280 -4.62 -11.27 -6.73
N ALA A 281 -3.30 -11.42 -6.76
CA ALA A 281 -2.39 -10.38 -6.30
C ALA A 281 -2.42 -9.11 -7.16
N LEU A 282 -2.68 -9.24 -8.46
CA LEU A 282 -2.82 -8.10 -9.37
C LEU A 282 -4.17 -7.39 -9.19
N LEU A 283 -5.25 -8.15 -9.00
CA LEU A 283 -6.59 -7.62 -8.80
C LEU A 283 -6.69 -6.79 -7.52
N LEU A 284 -6.01 -7.19 -6.45
CA LEU A 284 -5.92 -6.44 -5.20
C LEU A 284 -5.32 -5.03 -5.33
N VAL A 285 -4.54 -4.77 -6.37
CA VAL A 285 -3.92 -3.46 -6.63
C VAL A 285 -4.78 -2.60 -7.57
N SER A 286 -5.75 -3.21 -8.24
CA SER A 286 -6.64 -2.54 -9.19
C SER A 286 -7.78 -1.78 -8.51
N TYR A 287 -7.88 -1.81 -7.18
CA TYR A 287 -8.98 -1.24 -6.37
C TYR A 287 -8.50 -0.26 -5.30
#